data_AF-A0A949HBH9-F1
#
_entry.id   AF-A0A949HBH9-F1
#
_cell.length_a   1.000
_cell.length_b   1.000
_cell.length_c   1.000
_cell.angle_alpha   90.00
_cell.angle_beta   90.00
_cell.angle_gamma   90.00
#
_symmetry.space_group_name_H-M   'P 1'
#
loop_
_entity.id
_entity.type
_entity.pdbx_description
1 polymer ?
#
loop_
_entity_poly.entity_id
_entity_poly.type
_entity_poly.pdbx_seq_one_letter_code
_entity_poly.pdbx_strand_id
1 'polypeptide(L)'
;MRNALNIAIVLALAAIVAFAPLGGVVAALVGRALSLAFILVIALGLWWVWRRMGSDLERLPPGFQALGLGSIGLLVLTATGWSQLVGGAGGIVGALLLLAVGALGIFATWQRFRQLI
;
A
#
# COMPACT_ATOMS: atom_id res chain seq x y z
N MET A 1 -25.67 26.52 7.40
CA MET A 1 -25.35 27.20 6.13
C MET A 1 -23.86 27.14 5.76
N ARG A 2 -22.90 27.39 6.66
CA ARG A 2 -21.44 27.26 6.39
C ARG A 2 -21.00 25.90 5.84
N ASN A 3 -21.55 24.79 6.35
CA ASN A 3 -21.17 23.45 5.87
C ASN A 3 -21.61 23.20 4.41
N ALA A 4 -22.80 23.65 4.03
CA ALA A 4 -23.28 23.54 2.65
C ALA A 4 -22.44 24.40 1.68
N LEU A 5 -21.99 25.56 2.14
CA LEU A 5 -21.10 26.45 1.40
C LEU A 5 -19.71 25.83 1.20
N ASN A 6 -19.15 25.20 2.25
CA ASN A 6 -17.89 24.48 2.14
C ASN A 6 -17.99 23.29 1.18
N ILE A 7 -19.08 22.53 1.24
CA ILE A 7 -19.33 21.41 0.33
C ILE A 7 -19.46 21.90 -1.11
N ALA A 8 -20.18 23.01 -1.34
CA ALA A 8 -20.31 23.62 -2.67
C ALA A 8 -18.97 24.11 -3.22
N ILE A 9 -18.09 24.67 -2.38
CA ILE A 9 -16.74 25.09 -2.78
C ILE A 9 -15.87 23.89 -3.15
N VAL A 10 -15.93 22.80 -2.37
CA VAL A 10 -15.20 21.56 -2.69
C VAL A 10 -15.70 20.93 -3.99
N LEU A 11 -17.01 20.91 -4.22
CA LEU A 11 -17.60 20.42 -5.47
C LEU A 11 -17.26 21.31 -6.67
N ALA A 12 -17.24 22.63 -6.49
CA ALA A 12 -16.84 23.58 -7.52
C ALA A 12 -15.36 23.43 -7.88
N LEU A 13 -14.48 23.27 -6.88
CA LEU A 13 -13.06 22.98 -7.10
C LEU A 13 -12.86 21.63 -7.79
N ALA A 14 -13.60 20.59 -7.38
CA ALA A 14 -13.57 19.28 -8.03
C ALA A 14 -14.03 19.35 -9.48
N ALA A 15 -15.06 20.15 -9.80
CA ALA A 15 -15.53 20.38 -11.16
C ALA A 15 -14.49 21.16 -12.01
N ILE A 16 -13.85 22.18 -11.43
CA ILE A 16 -12.77 22.92 -12.11
C ILE A 16 -11.59 22.00 -12.41
N VAL A 17 -11.20 21.14 -11.47
CA VAL A 17 -10.13 20.14 -11.68
C VAL A 17 -10.55 19.08 -12.70
N ALA A 18 -11.83 18.71 -12.79
CA ALA A 18 -12.30 17.73 -13.77
C ALA A 18 -12.36 18.29 -15.20
N PHE A 19 -12.67 19.58 -15.37
CA PHE A 19 -12.90 20.21 -16.69
C PHE A 19 -11.78 21.16 -17.14
N ALA A 20 -10.82 21.51 -16.29
CA ALA A 20 -9.65 22.29 -16.72
C ALA A 20 -8.74 21.45 -17.63
N PRO A 21 -8.22 22.01 -18.74
CA PRO A 21 -7.32 21.29 -19.65
C PRO A 21 -5.98 20.86 -19.00
N LEU A 22 -5.63 21.45 -17.86
CA LEU A 22 -4.51 21.06 -16.99
C LEU A 22 -4.92 20.15 -15.82
N GLY A 23 -6.23 19.95 -15.61
CA GLY A 23 -6.79 19.22 -14.48
C GLY A 23 -6.44 17.74 -14.46
N GLY A 24 -6.40 17.10 -15.64
CA GLY A 24 -5.90 15.73 -15.78
C GLY A 24 -4.43 15.57 -15.39
N VAL A 25 -3.60 16.57 -15.70
CA VAL A 25 -2.15 16.56 -15.36
C VAL A 25 -1.96 16.75 -13.86
N VAL A 26 -2.65 17.72 -13.25
CA VAL A 26 -2.56 17.97 -11.81
C VAL A 26 -3.14 16.79 -11.01
N ALA A 27 -4.28 16.23 -11.43
CA ALA A 27 -4.86 15.05 -10.79
C ALA A 27 -3.95 13.83 -10.90
N ALA A 28 -3.30 13.61 -12.05
CA ALA A 28 -2.31 12.55 -12.21
C ALA A 28 -1.07 12.79 -11.34
N LEU A 29 -0.63 14.04 -11.20
CA LEU A 29 0.51 14.41 -10.35
C LEU A 29 0.21 14.18 -8.87
N VAL A 30 -0.97 14.62 -8.41
CA VAL A 30 -1.44 14.41 -7.03
C VAL A 30 -1.60 12.92 -6.75
N GLY A 31 -2.20 12.17 -7.68
CA GLY A 31 -2.31 10.71 -7.55
C GLY A 31 -0.95 10.02 -7.43
N ARG A 32 0.02 10.40 -8.27
CA ARG A 32 1.39 9.86 -8.20
C ARG A 32 2.10 10.25 -6.90
N ALA A 33 2.00 11.51 -6.48
CA ALA A 33 2.60 11.98 -5.25
C ALA A 33 2.02 11.28 -4.03
N LEU A 34 0.70 11.05 -4.01
CA LEU A 34 0.02 10.35 -2.93
C LEU A 34 0.39 8.86 -2.89
N SER A 35 0.50 8.20 -4.04
CA SER A 35 0.99 6.82 -4.12
C SER A 35 2.43 6.70 -3.62
N LEU A 36 3.32 7.62 -4.02
CA LEU A 36 4.71 7.66 -3.53
C LEU A 36 4.76 7.91 -2.02
N ALA A 37 3.94 8.83 -1.51
CA ALA A 37 3.85 9.09 -0.08
C ALA A 37 3.35 7.85 0.69
N PHE A 38 2.38 7.12 0.14
CA PHE A 38 1.87 5.89 0.75
C PHE A 38 2.94 4.78 0.80
N ILE A 39 3.68 4.59 -0.30
CA ILE A 39 4.82 3.66 -0.35
C ILE A 39 5.89 4.08 0.66
N LEU A 40 6.19 5.38 0.77
CA LEU A 40 7.17 5.91 1.72
C LEU A 40 6.76 5.63 3.17
N VAL A 41 5.48 5.81 3.51
CA VAL A 41 4.95 5.51 4.85
C VAL A 41 5.09 4.01 5.16
N ILE A 42 4.75 3.14 4.20
CA ILE A 42 4.93 1.68 4.38
C ILE A 42 6.41 1.34 4.57
N ALA A 43 7.30 1.89 3.74
CA ALA A 43 8.74 1.67 3.84
C ALA A 43 9.30 2.15 5.18
N LEU A 44 8.86 3.31 5.68
CA LEU A 44 9.25 3.83 6.98
C LEU A 44 8.70 2.97 8.13
N GLY A 45 7.46 2.50 8.03
CA GLY A 45 6.87 1.58 9.00
C GLY A 45 7.64 0.26 9.07
N LEU A 46 7.98 -0.30 7.92
CA LEU A 46 8.83 -1.50 7.82
C LEU A 46 10.22 -1.28 8.39
N TRP A 47 10.87 -0.16 8.05
CA TRP A 47 12.17 0.20 8.57
C TRP A 47 12.14 0.37 10.10
N TRP A 48 11.08 0.96 10.63
CA TRP A 48 10.91 1.17 12.06
C TRP A 48 10.66 -0.14 12.81
N VAL A 49 9.82 -1.03 12.25
CA VAL A 49 9.62 -2.40 12.75
C VAL A 49 10.93 -3.17 12.71
N TRP A 50 11.67 -3.11 11.61
CA TRP A 50 12.97 -3.76 11.45
C TRP A 50 14.00 -3.21 12.43
N ARG A 51 14.02 -1.90 12.70
CA ARG A 51 14.91 -1.33 13.71
C ARG A 51 14.56 -1.73 15.14
N ARG A 52 13.29 -1.97 15.45
CA ARG A 52 12.84 -2.36 16.80
C ARG A 52 12.89 -3.85 17.06
N MET A 53 12.58 -4.65 16.04
CA MET A 53 12.48 -6.12 16.13
C MET A 53 13.57 -6.83 15.35
N GLY A 54 14.53 -6.13 14.76
CA GLY A 54 15.57 -6.70 13.88
C GLY A 54 16.42 -7.75 14.57
N SER A 55 16.79 -7.52 15.83
CA SER A 55 17.53 -8.50 16.65
C SER A 55 16.72 -9.77 16.94
N ASP A 56 15.40 -9.65 17.00
CA ASP A 56 14.49 -10.77 17.19
C ASP A 56 14.20 -11.48 15.85
N LEU A 57 14.20 -10.74 14.73
CA LEU A 57 14.11 -11.31 13.39
C LEU A 57 15.34 -12.15 13.03
N GLU A 58 16.54 -11.76 13.46
CA GLU A 58 17.79 -12.50 13.25
C GLU A 58 17.76 -13.91 13.86
N ARG A 59 16.90 -14.16 14.85
CA ARG A 59 16.70 -15.48 15.46
C ARG A 59 15.82 -16.41 14.62
N LEU A 60 15.09 -15.89 13.63
CA LEU A 60 14.31 -16.74 12.73
C LEU A 60 15.22 -17.49 11.75
N PRO A 61 14.85 -18.72 11.36
CA PRO A 61 15.52 -19.43 10.27
C PRO A 61 15.50 -18.60 8.98
N PRO A 62 16.60 -18.59 8.19
CA PRO A 62 16.76 -17.73 7.02
C PRO A 62 15.63 -17.87 5.98
N GLY A 63 15.03 -19.06 5.86
CA GLY A 63 13.87 -19.28 4.99
C GLY A 63 12.64 -18.46 5.38
N PHE A 64 12.36 -18.30 6.68
CA PHE A 64 11.21 -17.52 7.15
C PHE A 64 11.45 -16.01 7.12
N GLN A 65 12.72 -15.58 7.25
CA GLN A 65 13.10 -14.18 7.03
C GLN A 65 12.87 -13.76 5.57
N ALA A 66 13.35 -14.58 4.62
CA ALA A 66 13.13 -14.35 3.19
C ALA A 66 11.63 -14.35 2.83
N LEU A 67 10.86 -15.26 3.42
CA LEU A 67 9.42 -15.35 3.21
C LEU A 67 8.67 -14.13 3.74
N GLY A 68 9.03 -13.65 4.94
CA GLY A 68 8.43 -12.44 5.51
C GLY A 68 8.72 -11.19 4.68
N LEU A 69 9.99 -10.97 4.34
CA LEU A 69 10.42 -9.83 3.50
C LEU A 69 9.85 -9.90 2.09
N GLY A 70 9.80 -11.10 1.50
CA GLY A 70 9.20 -11.33 0.19
C GLY A 70 7.69 -11.05 0.19
N SER A 71 6.98 -11.43 1.26
CA SER A 71 5.55 -11.18 1.40
C SER A 71 5.24 -9.70 1.55
N ILE A 72 6.07 -8.97 2.30
CA ILE A 72 6.01 -7.52 2.39
C ILE A 72 6.21 -6.87 1.01
N GLY A 73 7.26 -7.27 0.29
CA GLY A 73 7.53 -6.77 -1.05
C GLY A 73 6.37 -7.03 -2.01
N LEU A 74 5.78 -8.24 -1.94
CA LEU A 74 4.59 -8.61 -2.71
C LEU A 74 3.42 -7.67 -2.43
N LEU A 75 3.13 -7.37 -1.15
CA LEU A 75 2.05 -6.46 -0.79
C LEU A 75 2.30 -5.03 -1.29
N VAL A 76 3.53 -4.54 -1.19
CA VAL A 76 3.91 -3.22 -1.72
C VAL A 76 3.75 -3.16 -3.24
N LEU A 77 4.21 -4.18 -3.96
CA LEU A 77 4.07 -4.27 -5.42
C LEU A 77 2.59 -4.35 -5.82
N THR A 78 1.79 -5.11 -5.10
CA THR A 78 0.35 -5.25 -5.33
C THR A 78 -0.38 -3.92 -5.11
N ALA A 79 -0.03 -3.18 -4.06
CA ALA A 79 -0.58 -1.86 -3.80
C ALA A 79 -0.14 -0.82 -4.85
N THR A 80 1.12 -0.87 -5.28
CA THR A 80 1.67 0.06 -6.27
C THR A 80 1.06 -0.17 -7.65
N GLY A 81 0.86 -1.44 -8.04
CA GLY A 81 0.23 -1.84 -9.29
C GLY A 81 -1.30 -1.85 -9.26
N TRP A 82 -1.93 -1.45 -8.14
CA TRP A 82 -3.37 -1.67 -7.90
C TRP A 82 -4.27 -1.12 -9.01
N SER A 83 -3.99 0.08 -9.52
CA SER A 83 -4.80 0.69 -10.60
C SER A 83 -4.71 -0.07 -11.92
N GLN A 84 -3.54 -0.65 -12.24
CA GLN A 84 -3.32 -1.46 -13.43
C GLN A 84 -3.89 -2.87 -13.24
N LEU A 85 -3.74 -3.43 -12.04
CA LEU A 85 -4.32 -4.71 -11.65
C LEU A 85 -5.84 -4.65 -11.75
N VAL A 86 -6.49 -3.72 -11.07
CA VAL A 86 -7.96 -3.63 -11.00
C VAL A 86 -8.60 -3.22 -12.34
N GLY A 87 -7.87 -2.51 -13.21
CA GLY A 87 -8.36 -2.08 -14.52
C GLY A 87 -8.52 -3.18 -15.57
N GLY A 88 -7.94 -4.38 -15.36
CA GLY A 88 -8.03 -5.51 -16.28
C GLY A 88 -9.22 -6.45 -16.01
N ALA A 89 -9.71 -7.14 -17.05
CA ALA A 89 -10.72 -8.19 -16.89
C ALA A 89 -10.18 -9.34 -16.01
N GLY A 90 -10.75 -9.52 -14.81
CA GLY A 90 -10.28 -10.50 -13.80
C GLY A 90 -9.21 -9.96 -12.84
N GLY A 91 -8.82 -8.70 -13.01
CA GLY A 91 -7.73 -8.07 -12.29
C GLY A 91 -7.93 -7.89 -10.78
N ILE A 92 -9.18 -7.66 -10.35
CA ILE A 92 -9.56 -7.63 -8.92
C ILE A 92 -9.28 -8.98 -8.25
N VAL A 93 -9.61 -10.10 -8.91
CA VAL A 93 -9.40 -11.44 -8.34
C VAL A 93 -7.91 -11.71 -8.18
N GLY A 94 -7.10 -11.36 -9.18
CA GLY A 94 -5.64 -11.45 -9.10
C GLY A 94 -5.07 -10.59 -7.99
N ALA A 95 -5.55 -9.35 -7.84
CA ALA A 95 -5.11 -8.45 -6.78
C ALA A 95 -5.47 -8.99 -5.38
N LEU A 96 -6.68 -9.53 -5.21
CA LEU A 96 -7.10 -10.17 -3.96
C LEU A 96 -6.27 -11.41 -3.63
N LEU A 97 -5.94 -12.24 -4.63
CA LEU A 97 -5.06 -13.39 -4.44
C LEU A 97 -3.66 -12.98 -4.00
N LEU A 98 -3.08 -11.96 -4.63
CA LEU A 98 -1.76 -11.44 -4.25
C LEU A 98 -1.76 -10.87 -2.82
N LEU A 99 -2.81 -10.13 -2.44
CA LEU A 99 -2.99 -9.68 -1.07
C LEU A 99 -3.13 -10.84 -0.08
N ALA A 100 -3.91 -11.87 -0.43
CA ALA A 100 -4.09 -13.05 0.41
C ALA A 100 -2.78 -13.82 0.60
N VAL A 101 -2.01 -14.03 -0.47
CA VAL A 101 -0.70 -14.70 -0.42
C VAL A 101 0.29 -13.90 0.43
N GLY A 102 0.36 -12.57 0.24
CA GLY A 102 1.21 -11.70 1.05
C GLY A 102 0.82 -11.68 2.53
N ALA A 103 -0.49 -11.64 2.84
CA ALA A 103 -0.98 -11.72 4.20
C ALA A 103 -0.68 -13.07 4.87
N LEU A 104 -0.87 -14.17 4.13
CA LEU A 104 -0.56 -15.53 4.61
C LEU A 104 0.94 -15.70 4.89
N GLY A 105 1.80 -15.16 4.03
CA GLY A 105 3.25 -15.25 4.23
C GLY A 105 3.72 -14.47 5.46
N ILE A 106 3.18 -13.27 5.68
CA ILE A 106 3.42 -12.51 6.92
C ILE A 106 2.89 -13.27 8.14
N PHE A 107 1.68 -13.83 8.05
CA PHE A 107 1.07 -14.61 9.13
C PHE A 107 1.89 -15.86 9.49
N ALA A 108 2.40 -16.58 8.48
CA ALA A 108 3.25 -17.75 8.68
C ALA A 108 4.58 -17.37 9.36
N THR A 109 5.21 -16.27 8.95
CA THR A 109 6.41 -15.75 9.61
C THR A 109 6.12 -15.34 11.05
N TRP A 110 4.97 -14.70 11.32
CA TRP A 110 4.54 -14.31 12.66
C TRP A 110 4.24 -15.50 13.57
N GLN A 111 3.53 -16.52 13.07
CA GLN A 111 3.28 -17.75 13.83
C GLN A 111 4.59 -18.44 14.19
N ARG A 112 5.55 -18.49 13.26
CA ARG A 112 6.86 -19.09 13.54
C ARG A 112 7.64 -18.31 14.58
N PHE A 113 7.60 -16.98 14.50
CA PHE A 113 8.20 -16.11 15.51
C PHE A 113 7.62 -16.36 16.92
N ARG A 114 6.29 -16.50 17.02
CA ARG A 114 5.59 -16.82 18.28
C ARG A 114 5.91 -18.19 18.87
N GLN A 115 6.45 -19.12 18.09
CA GLN A 115 6.89 -20.43 18.59
C GLN A 115 8.33 -20.41 19.13
N LEU A 116 9.10 -19.36 18.84
CA LEU A 116 10.49 -19.20 19.26
C LEU A 116 10.63 -18.38 20.55
N ILE A 117 9.57 -17.68 20.96
CA ILE A 117 9.43 -16.97 22.24
C ILE A 117 8.72 -17.90 23.23
#